data_AF-A0A921AVN8-F1
#
_entry.id   AF-A0A921AVN8-F1
#
_cell.length_a   1.000
_cell.length_b   1.000
_cell.length_c   1.000
_cell.angle_alpha   90.00
_cell.angle_beta   90.00
_cell.angle_gamma   90.00
#
_symmetry.space_group_name_H-M   'P 1'
#
loop_
_entity.id
_entity.type
_entity.pdbx_description
1 polymer ?
#
loop_
_entity_poly.entity_id
_entity_poly.type
_entity_poly.pdbx_seq_one_letter_code
_entity_poly.pdbx_strand_id
1 'polypeptide(L)'
;MPEQRFLSEMFLVQPPHWGLRGDPFLWEDMKKAFAETPFPYSAHELVMDIHRLFREKTGEELTNTARPFVESYAHGGSSSGMISGKFWLGTAIPLLLALRDVAENNMEEFDKILADGTARFALRTHPCTPQ
;
A
#
# COMPACT_ATOMS: atom_id res chain seq x y z
N MET A 1 -16.06 -15.24 18.28
CA MET A 1 -16.23 -14.79 16.89
C MET A 1 -14.83 -14.77 16.30
N PRO A 2 -14.55 -15.39 15.14
CA PRO A 2 -13.28 -15.10 14.47
C PRO A 2 -13.25 -13.58 14.22
N GLU A 3 -12.18 -12.92 14.64
CA GLU A 3 -11.99 -11.50 14.39
C GLU A 3 -11.89 -11.32 12.87
N GLN A 4 -12.92 -10.72 12.27
CA GLN A 4 -12.89 -10.37 10.86
C GLN A 4 -11.77 -9.36 10.64
N ARG A 5 -10.78 -9.73 9.82
CA ARG A 5 -9.68 -8.83 9.45
C ARG A 5 -9.94 -8.19 8.10
N PHE A 6 -9.46 -6.97 7.95
CA PHE A 6 -9.68 -6.11 6.78
C PHE A 6 -8.37 -5.72 6.10
N LEU A 7 -8.39 -5.55 4.78
CA LEU A 7 -7.21 -5.16 4.00
C LEU A 7 -6.62 -3.81 4.45
N SER A 8 -7.44 -2.91 5.01
CA SER A 8 -6.97 -1.64 5.58
C SER A 8 -5.91 -1.79 6.67
N GLU A 9 -5.87 -2.93 7.38
CA GLU A 9 -4.87 -3.21 8.41
C GLU A 9 -3.46 -3.29 7.82
N MET A 10 -3.31 -3.75 6.57
CA MET A 10 -2.00 -3.77 5.89
C MET A 10 -1.38 -2.37 5.77
N PHE A 11 -2.22 -1.33 5.69
CA PHE A 11 -1.76 0.05 5.59
C PHE A 11 -1.29 0.64 6.93
N LEU A 12 -1.45 -0.08 8.05
CA LEU A 12 -0.82 0.28 9.31
C LEU A 12 0.70 0.05 9.27
N VAL A 13 1.17 -0.84 8.40
CA VAL A 13 2.59 -1.11 8.19
C VAL A 13 3.15 -0.09 7.20
N GLN A 14 3.94 0.86 7.69
CA GLN A 14 4.51 1.88 6.82
C GLN A 14 5.64 1.31 5.94
N PRO A 15 5.75 1.77 4.69
CA PRO A 15 6.89 1.43 3.83
C PRO A 15 8.20 1.95 4.44
N PRO A 16 9.35 1.35 4.10
CA PRO A 16 10.65 1.74 4.66
C PRO A 16 11.08 3.16 4.26
N HIS A 17 10.58 3.66 3.13
CA HIS A 17 10.77 5.03 2.65
C HIS A 17 9.59 5.42 1.77
N TRP A 18 9.25 6.71 1.75
CA TRP A 18 8.26 7.29 0.85
C TRP A 18 8.91 7.76 -0.45
N GLY A 19 8.16 7.76 -1.55
CA GLY A 19 8.65 8.25 -2.85
C GLY A 19 8.69 9.78 -2.93
N LEU A 20 7.51 10.40 -2.87
CA LEU A 20 7.25 11.83 -2.91
C LEU A 20 6.30 12.21 -1.76
N ARG A 21 6.20 13.52 -1.48
CA ARG A 21 5.46 14.03 -0.32
C ARG A 21 3.94 13.83 -0.39
N GLY A 22 3.38 13.50 -1.55
CA GLY A 22 1.98 13.11 -1.73
C GLY A 22 1.70 11.63 -1.44
N ASP A 23 2.71 10.75 -1.50
CA ASP A 23 2.52 9.30 -1.33
C ASP A 23 1.92 8.91 0.04
N PRO A 24 2.32 9.51 1.18
CA PRO A 24 1.69 9.21 2.47
C PRO A 24 0.18 9.54 2.51
N PHE A 25 -0.26 10.57 1.78
CA PHE A 25 -1.67 10.95 1.74
C PHE A 25 -2.48 9.99 0.87
N LEU A 26 -1.94 9.61 -0.29
CA LEU A 26 -2.57 8.58 -1.11
C LEU A 26 -2.62 7.24 -0.37
N TRP A 27 -1.59 6.90 0.40
CA TRP A 27 -1.57 5.71 1.26
C TRP A 27 -2.73 5.68 2.26
N GLU A 28 -2.96 6.78 2.98
CA GLU A 28 -4.11 6.89 3.90
C GLU A 28 -5.46 6.85 3.18
N ASP A 29 -5.55 7.39 1.96
CA ASP A 29 -6.76 7.29 1.16
C ASP A 29 -7.05 5.86 0.69
N MET A 30 -6.01 5.11 0.32
CA MET A 30 -6.13 3.68 -0.01
C MET A 30 -6.56 2.87 1.22
N LYS A 31 -5.96 3.14 2.39
CA LYS A 31 -6.37 2.53 3.66
C LYS A 31 -7.87 2.70 3.93
N LYS A 32 -8.41 3.90 3.71
CA LYS A 32 -9.85 4.17 3.86
C LYS A 32 -10.69 3.43 2.82
N ALA A 33 -10.22 3.37 1.56
CA ALA A 33 -10.92 2.68 0.49
C ALA A 33 -11.08 1.17 0.78
N PHE A 34 -10.11 0.56 1.46
CA PHE A 34 -10.12 -0.86 1.84
C PHE A 34 -10.60 -1.12 3.28
N ALA A 35 -11.23 -0.14 3.94
CA ALA A 35 -11.64 -0.23 5.35
C ALA A 35 -12.63 -1.37 5.62
N GLU A 36 -13.52 -1.65 4.67
CA GLU A 36 -14.59 -2.65 4.81
C GLU A 36 -14.34 -3.91 3.95
N THR A 37 -13.16 -4.01 3.33
CA THR A 37 -12.81 -5.18 2.49
C THR A 37 -12.18 -6.26 3.36
N PRO A 38 -12.81 -7.44 3.50
CA PRO A 38 -12.30 -8.51 4.36
C PRO A 38 -11.21 -9.35 3.68
N PHE A 39 -10.38 -10.04 4.47
CA PHE A 39 -9.61 -11.20 4.01
C PHE A 39 -10.48 -12.47 3.88
N PRO A 40 -10.10 -13.45 3.03
CA PRO A 40 -9.02 -13.42 2.03
C PRO A 40 -9.40 -12.57 0.80
N TYR A 41 -8.41 -12.12 0.05
CA TYR A 41 -8.63 -11.22 -1.09
C TYR A 41 -7.58 -11.45 -2.17
N SER A 42 -8.01 -11.57 -3.43
CA SER A 42 -7.12 -11.96 -4.52
C SER A 42 -5.98 -10.96 -4.72
N ALA A 43 -4.74 -11.44 -4.87
CA ALA A 43 -3.60 -10.61 -5.27
C ALA A 43 -3.86 -9.89 -6.60
N HIS A 44 -4.52 -10.55 -7.56
CA HIS A 44 -4.83 -9.94 -8.84
C HIS A 44 -5.82 -8.77 -8.68
N GLU A 45 -6.88 -8.99 -7.90
CA GLU A 45 -7.88 -7.95 -7.61
C GLU A 45 -7.25 -6.79 -6.83
N LEU A 46 -6.35 -7.08 -5.87
CA LEU A 46 -5.66 -6.06 -5.10
C LEU A 46 -4.84 -5.14 -6.00
N VAL A 47 -4.06 -5.71 -6.94
CA VAL A 47 -3.28 -4.91 -7.89
C VAL A 47 -4.20 -4.10 -8.80
N MET A 48 -5.28 -4.70 -9.32
CA MET A 48 -6.24 -4.00 -10.17
C MET A 48 -6.91 -2.84 -9.44
N ASP A 49 -7.35 -3.04 -8.20
CA ASP A 49 -8.00 -2.01 -7.41
C ASP A 49 -7.03 -0.90 -7.00
N ILE A 50 -5.77 -1.20 -6.69
CA ILE A 50 -4.76 -0.16 -6.46
C ILE A 50 -4.56 0.68 -7.73
N HIS A 51 -4.45 0.06 -8.91
CA HIS A 51 -4.34 0.79 -10.18
C HIS A 51 -5.58 1.67 -10.43
N ARG A 52 -6.78 1.14 -10.20
CA ARG A 52 -8.04 1.86 -10.35
C ARG A 52 -8.12 3.05 -9.40
N LEU A 53 -7.90 2.83 -8.10
CA LEU A 53 -7.93 3.86 -7.07
C LEU A 53 -6.85 4.92 -7.30
N PHE A 54 -5.66 4.53 -7.75
CA PHE A 54 -4.62 5.48 -8.14
C PHE A 54 -5.13 6.41 -9.24
N ARG A 55 -5.73 5.85 -10.30
CA ARG A 55 -6.30 6.65 -11.39
C ARG A 55 -7.45 7.54 -10.92
N GLU A 56 -8.36 7.02 -10.09
CA GLU A 56 -9.48 7.78 -9.54
C GLU A 56 -9.01 8.96 -8.68
N LYS A 57 -7.95 8.77 -7.88
CA LYS A 57 -7.43 9.80 -6.96
C LYS A 57 -6.51 10.81 -7.64
N THR A 58 -5.76 10.39 -8.65
CA THR A 58 -4.71 11.22 -9.27
C THR A 58 -5.08 11.74 -10.65
N GLY A 59 -6.08 11.15 -11.31
CA GLY A 59 -6.45 11.43 -12.69
C GLY A 59 -5.52 10.80 -13.74
N GLU A 60 -4.45 10.11 -13.34
CA GLU A 60 -3.43 9.53 -14.23
C GLU A 60 -3.26 8.02 -14.05
N GLU A 61 -2.76 7.35 -15.10
CA GLU A 61 -2.41 5.94 -15.01
C GLU A 61 -1.23 5.70 -14.06
N LEU A 62 -1.32 4.64 -13.28
CA LEU A 62 -0.18 4.16 -12.51
C LEU A 62 0.87 3.55 -13.45
N THR A 63 1.90 4.34 -13.77
CA THR A 63 3.07 3.93 -14.54
C THR A 63 4.36 4.28 -13.80
N ASN A 64 5.49 3.68 -14.17
CA ASN A 64 6.77 3.94 -13.52
C ASN A 64 7.25 5.40 -13.68
N THR A 65 6.73 6.12 -14.68
CA THR A 65 7.04 7.54 -14.93
C THR A 65 5.98 8.49 -14.39
N ALA A 66 4.83 7.97 -13.92
CA ALA A 66 3.74 8.79 -13.43
C ALA A 66 4.18 9.63 -12.22
N ARG A 67 3.91 10.93 -12.30
CA ARG A 67 4.16 11.91 -11.24
C ARG A 67 3.01 12.91 -11.12
N PRO A 68 1.76 12.45 -10.92
CA PRO A 68 0.64 13.35 -10.83
C PRO A 68 0.74 14.25 -9.61
N PHE A 69 0.21 15.47 -9.76
CA PHE A 69 0.02 16.41 -8.67
C PHE A 69 -1.43 16.37 -8.21
N VAL A 70 -1.65 16.10 -6.93
CA VAL A 70 -2.98 16.13 -6.32
C VAL A 70 -3.04 17.31 -5.37
N GLU A 71 -3.83 18.32 -5.73
CA GLU A 71 -3.94 19.57 -4.97
C GLU A 71 -4.42 19.36 -3.53
N SER A 72 -5.33 18.41 -3.29
CA SER A 72 -5.82 18.09 -1.94
C SER A 72 -4.74 17.54 -1.01
N TYR A 73 -3.61 17.06 -1.56
CA TYR A 73 -2.46 16.60 -0.79
C TYR A 73 -1.40 17.71 -0.62
N ALA A 74 -1.59 18.87 -1.25
CA ALA A 74 -0.68 20.00 -1.23
C ALA A 74 -0.91 20.94 -0.03
N HIS A 75 -0.34 20.58 1.12
CA HIS A 75 -0.46 21.36 2.36
C HIS A 75 0.65 22.43 2.54
N GLY A 76 1.38 22.79 1.47
CA GLY A 76 2.40 23.84 1.46
C GLY A 76 3.79 23.36 0.98
N GLY A 77 4.42 24.14 0.09
CA GLY A 77 5.73 23.85 -0.53
C GLY A 77 5.64 23.21 -1.93
N SER A 78 6.66 23.44 -2.77
CA SER A 78 6.69 23.18 -4.22
C SER A 78 6.54 21.72 -4.68
N SER A 79 6.49 20.75 -3.75
CA SER A 79 6.17 19.35 -4.09
C SER A 79 5.26 18.68 -3.07
N SER A 80 4.58 19.47 -2.24
CA SER A 80 3.47 18.96 -1.43
C SER A 80 2.38 18.48 -2.39
N GLY A 81 1.99 17.21 -2.32
CA GLY A 81 0.95 16.64 -3.19
C GLY A 81 1.41 15.94 -4.47
N MET A 82 2.71 15.89 -4.78
CA MET A 82 3.23 15.03 -5.86
C MET A 82 3.26 13.56 -5.43
N ILE A 83 2.81 12.66 -6.28
CA ILE A 83 2.75 11.20 -6.04
C ILE A 83 3.72 10.49 -6.98
N SER A 84 4.35 9.41 -6.55
CA SER A 84 5.35 8.69 -7.35
C SER A 84 4.85 7.33 -7.81
N GLY A 85 4.51 7.20 -9.09
CA GLY A 85 4.13 5.91 -9.67
C GLY A 85 5.24 4.86 -9.56
N LYS A 86 6.50 5.28 -9.64
CA LYS A 86 7.68 4.43 -9.37
C LYS A 86 7.65 3.83 -7.95
N PHE A 87 7.30 4.62 -6.95
CA PHE A 87 7.20 4.15 -5.57
C PHE A 87 6.05 3.16 -5.41
N TRP A 88 4.89 3.45 -6.01
CA TRP A 88 3.73 2.57 -5.93
C TRP A 88 4.00 1.19 -6.54
N LEU A 89 4.59 1.15 -7.74
CA LEU A 89 4.94 -0.10 -8.43
C LEU A 89 6.13 -0.83 -7.79
N GLY A 90 7.15 -0.11 -7.34
CA GLY A 90 8.41 -0.70 -6.86
C GLY A 90 8.44 -1.03 -5.37
N THR A 91 7.58 -0.41 -4.56
CA THR A 91 7.62 -0.52 -3.10
C THR A 91 6.25 -0.78 -2.50
N ALA A 92 5.24 0.05 -2.78
CA ALA A 92 3.94 -0.02 -2.10
C ALA A 92 3.17 -1.30 -2.44
N ILE A 93 2.95 -1.59 -3.72
CA ILE A 93 2.22 -2.79 -4.17
C ILE A 93 2.94 -4.07 -3.72
N PRO A 94 4.27 -4.24 -3.92
CA PRO A 94 4.98 -5.40 -3.41
C PRO A 94 4.85 -5.61 -1.90
N LEU A 95 4.89 -4.53 -1.11
CA LEU A 95 4.69 -4.61 0.35
C LEU A 95 3.28 -5.09 0.70
N LEU A 96 2.25 -4.53 0.06
CA LEU A 96 0.86 -4.91 0.31
C LEU A 96 0.60 -6.38 -0.08
N LEU A 97 1.16 -6.85 -1.19
CA LEU A 97 1.06 -8.26 -1.59
C LEU A 97 1.74 -9.20 -0.59
N ALA A 98 2.93 -8.84 -0.10
CA ALA A 98 3.62 -9.65 0.91
C ALA A 98 2.81 -9.72 2.22
N LEU A 99 2.24 -8.60 2.68
CA LEU A 99 1.39 -8.56 3.87
C LEU A 99 0.12 -9.40 3.68
N ARG A 100 -0.50 -9.32 2.49
CA ARG A 100 -1.66 -10.13 2.11
C ARG A 100 -1.34 -11.61 2.19
N ASP A 101 -0.23 -12.03 1.59
CA ASP A 101 0.19 -13.43 1.58
C ASP A 101 0.51 -13.93 3.01
N VAL A 102 1.12 -13.11 3.86
CA VAL A 102 1.31 -13.46 5.28
C VAL A 102 -0.03 -13.62 5.99
N ALA A 103 -0.97 -12.68 5.81
CA ALA A 103 -2.29 -12.76 6.43
C ALA A 103 -3.09 -14.00 5.98
N GLU A 104 -3.00 -14.40 4.71
CA GLU A 104 -3.66 -15.60 4.17
C GLU A 104 -3.07 -16.90 4.71
N ASN A 105 -1.75 -16.95 4.98
CA ASN A 105 -1.06 -18.15 5.41
C ASN A 105 -0.90 -18.26 6.94
N ASN A 106 -0.74 -17.14 7.64
CA ASN A 106 -0.45 -17.09 9.08
C ASN A 106 -0.88 -15.75 9.71
N MET A 107 -2.11 -15.72 10.23
CA MET A 107 -2.68 -14.53 10.86
C MET A 107 -1.93 -14.09 12.13
N GLU A 108 -1.37 -15.03 12.91
CA GLU A 108 -0.59 -14.68 14.12
C GLU A 108 0.71 -13.95 13.75
N GLU A 109 1.34 -14.31 12.63
CA GLU A 109 2.51 -13.61 12.13
C GLU A 109 2.15 -12.23 11.59
N PHE A 110 1.00 -12.11 10.90
CA PHE A 110 0.47 -10.83 10.47
C PHE A 110 0.27 -9.87 11.66
N ASP A 111 -0.30 -10.36 12.77
CA ASP A 111 -0.50 -9.58 13.99
C ASP A 111 0.81 -9.07 14.61
N LYS A 112 1.87 -9.89 14.59
CA LYS A 112 3.20 -9.46 15.06
C LYS A 112 3.77 -8.36 14.18
N ILE A 113 3.58 -8.46 12.86
CA ILE A 113 4.03 -7.42 11.91
C ILE A 113 3.26 -6.12 12.15
N LEU A 114 1.94 -6.19 12.38
CA LEU A 114 1.13 -5.02 12.73
C LEU A 114 1.60 -4.37 14.03
N ALA A 115 1.93 -5.17 15.05
CA ALA A 115 2.40 -4.68 16.34
C ALA A 115 3.77 -3.97 16.25
N ASP A 116 4.66 -4.39 15.35
CA ASP A 116 5.96 -3.74 15.12
C ASP A 116 5.84 -2.45 14.29
N GLY A 117 4.75 -2.27 13.53
CA GLY A 117 4.40 -1.04 12.82
C GLY A 117 5.36 -0.64 11.70
N THR A 118 6.38 -1.44 11.40
CA THR A 118 7.45 -1.11 10.47
C THR A 118 7.68 -2.25 9.49
N ALA A 119 7.79 -1.97 8.19
CA ALA A 119 8.10 -2.95 7.13
C ALA A 119 9.47 -3.69 7.28
N ARG A 120 10.20 -3.47 8.39
CA ARG A 120 11.51 -4.09 8.68
C ARG A 120 11.44 -5.62 8.76
N PHE A 121 10.31 -6.20 9.18
CA PHE A 121 10.12 -7.66 9.21
C PHE A 121 9.59 -8.22 7.89
N ALA A 122 8.64 -7.55 7.23
CA ALA A 122 7.99 -8.05 6.01
C ALA A 122 8.96 -8.30 4.84
N LEU A 123 10.02 -7.49 4.71
CA LEU A 123 11.03 -7.64 3.65
C LEU A 123 12.17 -8.61 3.99
N ARG A 124 12.22 -9.14 5.21
CA ARG A 124 13.29 -10.06 5.66
C ARG A 124 12.95 -11.53 5.48
N THR A 125 11.66 -11.88 5.45
CA THR A 125 11.17 -13.27 5.40
C THR A 125 10.90 -13.78 3.98
N HIS A 126 10.74 -12.90 3.00
CA HIS A 126 10.57 -13.25 1.59
C HIS A 126 11.49 -12.40 0.71
N PRO A 127 12.74 -12.84 0.45
CA PRO A 127 13.49 -12.26 -0.65
C PRO A 127 12.71 -12.57 -1.92
N CYS A 128 12.16 -11.55 -2.57
CA CYS A 128 11.74 -11.65 -3.97
C CYS A 128 12.89 -12.32 -4.72
N THR A 129 12.74 -13.60 -5.02
CA THR A 129 13.66 -14.34 -5.85
C THR A 129 13.08 -14.21 -7.24
N PRO A 130 13.68 -13.41 -8.14
CA PRO A 130 13.33 -13.51 -9.54
C PRO A 130 13.74 -14.92 -10.00
N GLN A 131 12.77 -15.72 -10.45
CA GLN A 131 13.06 -16.80 -11.41
C GLN A 131 13.29 -16.19 -12.79
#